data_AF-A0A1B0DQU9-F1
#
_entry.id   AF-A0A1B0DQU9-F1
#
_cell.length_a   1.000
_cell.length_b   1.000
_cell.length_c   1.000
_cell.angle_alpha   90.00
_cell.angle_beta   90.00
_cell.angle_gamma   90.00
#
_symmetry.space_group_name_H-M   'P 1'
#
loop_
_entity.id
_entity.type
_entity.pdbx_description
1 polymer ?
#
loop_
_entity_poly.entity_id
_entity_poly.type
_entity_poly.pdbx_seq_one_letter_code
_entity_poly.pdbx_strand_id
1 'polypeptide(L)'
;MKLRENSCDTPSQARFTMEPSAGGNLLEVIDLAHSLRQEQLFISKEQNSFVLLSETLQENASEVSELAWICAQHRRNLSDLIVSKPETGPAMCCQKANALENVKFVSAYKAKGLKYQHVLAYTNLFNYLHGSPNLLAQCLATGDQLSRNVLSSDQTITITQAIVSGLYGNAIHSKDIELLLKLLKELIDIEIVPSEVPRRMLRAGSCAFARLYHCLHERIFSAKLFLTAALHEPIMKVLVEDEFTLEIDPAKVSINYPLKERLKK
;
A
#
# COMPACT_ATOMS: atom_id res chain seq x y z
N MET A 1 33.10 50.05 -53.72
CA MET A 1 32.49 50.58 -54.95
C MET A 1 31.27 51.40 -54.53
N LYS A 2 31.31 52.73 -54.73
CA LYS A 2 30.34 53.79 -54.34
C LYS A 2 30.09 53.93 -52.81
N LEU A 3 30.66 54.87 -52.05
CA LEU A 3 30.72 56.36 -52.13
C LEU A 3 29.35 57.03 -52.31
N ARG A 4 28.85 57.68 -51.23
CA ARG A 4 28.39 59.07 -51.28
C ARG A 4 28.40 59.73 -49.89
N GLU A 5 29.04 60.89 -49.86
CA GLU A 5 29.22 61.83 -48.74
C GLU A 5 28.03 62.80 -48.59
N ASN A 6 28.16 63.65 -47.56
CA ASN A 6 27.58 64.98 -47.33
C ASN A 6 26.27 65.01 -46.51
N SER A 7 26.08 65.91 -45.54
CA SER A 7 26.90 66.98 -44.97
C SER A 7 26.19 67.53 -43.73
N CYS A 8 26.99 68.15 -42.86
CA CYS A 8 26.69 69.00 -41.72
C CYS A 8 25.36 69.79 -41.78
N ASP A 9 24.60 69.77 -40.68
CA ASP A 9 23.89 70.94 -40.14
C ASP A 9 23.58 70.72 -38.65
N THR A 10 24.14 71.58 -37.80
CA THR A 10 23.64 71.92 -36.47
C THR A 10 23.48 73.45 -36.44
N PRO A 11 22.85 74.11 -35.44
CA PRO A 11 22.09 73.61 -34.28
C PRO A 11 20.72 74.32 -34.12
N SER A 12 19.83 73.86 -33.23
CA SER A 12 19.04 74.74 -32.34
C SER A 12 18.13 73.97 -31.38
N GLN A 13 18.47 74.10 -30.10
CA GLN A 13 17.56 74.32 -28.96
C GLN A 13 16.30 73.45 -28.87
N ALA A 14 16.39 72.41 -28.04
CA ALA A 14 15.41 72.20 -26.98
C ALA A 14 16.14 71.55 -25.79
N ARG A 15 16.54 72.39 -24.82
CA ARG A 15 16.90 71.96 -23.48
C ARG A 15 15.67 71.25 -22.88
N PHE A 16 15.63 69.92 -22.94
CA PHE A 16 14.96 69.15 -21.90
C PHE A 16 15.97 68.98 -20.78
N THR A 17 15.89 69.90 -19.82
CA THR A 17 16.47 69.74 -18.50
C THR A 17 15.87 68.48 -17.88
N MET A 18 16.59 67.37 -17.99
CA MET A 18 16.38 66.20 -17.16
C MET A 18 16.91 66.57 -15.78
N GLU A 19 16.07 67.28 -15.01
CA GLU A 19 16.28 67.42 -13.57
C GLU A 19 16.31 66.01 -12.97
N PRO A 20 17.32 65.67 -12.15
CA PRO A 20 17.37 64.37 -11.52
C PRO A 20 16.28 64.34 -10.44
N SER A 21 15.20 63.60 -10.69
CA SER A 21 14.20 63.28 -9.68
C SER A 21 14.80 62.32 -8.65
N ALA A 22 15.70 62.84 -7.81
CA ALA A 22 16.26 62.12 -6.68
C ALA A 22 15.16 61.73 -5.69
N GLY A 23 14.06 62.50 -5.62
CA GLY A 23 12.88 62.17 -4.83
C GLY A 23 12.03 61.03 -5.40
N GLY A 24 11.90 60.91 -6.72
CA GLY A 24 11.18 59.81 -7.37
C GLY A 24 11.92 58.48 -7.22
N ASN A 25 13.24 58.48 -7.44
CA ASN A 25 14.08 57.31 -7.24
C ASN A 25 14.11 56.85 -5.77
N LEU A 26 14.01 57.78 -4.81
CA LEU A 26 13.98 57.43 -3.38
C LEU A 26 12.65 56.77 -2.99
N LEU A 27 11.52 57.26 -3.50
CA LEU A 27 10.20 56.66 -3.29
C LEU A 27 10.13 55.25 -3.89
N GLU A 28 10.62 55.07 -5.13
CA GLU A 28 10.66 53.76 -5.77
C GLU A 28 11.54 52.75 -5.01
N VAL A 29 12.68 53.21 -4.46
CA VAL A 29 13.55 52.36 -3.62
C VAL A 29 12.90 52.02 -2.28
N ILE A 30 12.15 52.94 -1.68
CA ILE A 30 11.41 52.71 -0.43
C ILE A 30 10.26 51.72 -0.67
N ASP A 31 9.51 51.86 -1.76
CA ASP A 31 8.43 50.95 -2.14
C ASP A 31 8.98 49.54 -2.44
N LEU A 32 10.09 49.44 -3.18
CA LEU A 32 10.75 48.16 -3.42
C LEU A 32 11.23 47.52 -2.11
N ALA A 33 11.83 48.29 -1.20
CA ALA A 33 12.27 47.79 0.10
C ALA A 33 11.08 47.28 0.95
N HIS A 34 9.93 47.96 0.87
CA HIS A 34 8.70 47.52 1.52
C HIS A 34 8.16 46.22 0.89
N SER A 35 8.12 46.14 -0.45
CA SER A 35 7.70 44.95 -1.19
C SER A 35 8.60 43.75 -0.90
N LEU A 36 9.93 43.91 -0.92
CA LEU A 36 10.88 42.83 -0.59
C LEU A 36 10.73 42.36 0.85
N ARG A 37 10.48 43.28 1.80
CA ARG A 37 10.22 42.91 3.19
C ARG A 37 8.90 42.15 3.34
N GLN A 38 7.87 42.55 2.61
CA GLN A 38 6.58 41.85 2.59
C GLN A 38 6.72 40.46 1.97
N GLU A 39 7.44 40.32 0.86
CA GLU A 39 7.74 39.02 0.25
C GLU A 39 8.57 38.14 1.17
N GLN A 40 9.58 38.67 1.85
CA GLN A 40 10.37 37.90 2.81
C GLN A 40 9.50 37.36 3.96
N LEU A 41 8.58 38.18 4.49
CA LEU A 41 7.63 37.74 5.52
C LEU A 41 6.66 36.68 4.98
N PHE A 42 6.19 36.85 3.74
CA PHE A 42 5.33 35.88 3.06
C PHE A 42 6.03 34.53 2.87
N ILE A 43 7.25 34.54 2.32
CA ILE A 43 8.09 33.35 2.11
C ILE A 43 8.35 32.66 3.45
N SER A 44 8.70 33.39 4.50
CA SER A 44 8.94 32.80 5.83
C SER A 44 7.67 32.15 6.38
N LYS A 45 6.51 32.79 6.20
CA LYS A 45 5.22 32.21 6.59
C LYS A 45 4.91 30.94 5.80
N GLU A 46 5.16 30.93 4.49
CA GLU A 46 4.93 29.76 3.65
C GLU A 46 5.86 28.60 4.03
N GLN A 47 7.14 28.88 4.28
CA GLN A 47 8.11 27.91 4.78
C GLN A 47 7.65 27.29 6.11
N ASN A 48 7.23 28.13 7.07
CA ASN A 48 6.72 27.64 8.35
C ASN A 48 5.44 26.81 8.19
N SER A 49 4.54 27.24 7.30
CA SER A 49 3.32 26.47 6.98
C SER A 49 3.64 25.13 6.33
N PHE A 50 4.66 25.08 5.47
CA PHE A 50 5.10 23.84 4.83
C PHE A 50 5.72 22.87 5.84
N VAL A 51 6.56 23.37 6.75
CA VAL A 51 7.14 22.55 7.82
C VAL A 51 6.03 21.96 8.69
N LEU A 52 5.10 22.78 9.15
CA LEU A 52 3.97 22.33 9.96
C LEU A 52 3.15 21.26 9.23
N LEU A 53 2.82 21.50 7.96
CA LEU A 53 2.06 20.54 7.15
C LEU A 53 2.81 19.22 6.99
N SER A 54 4.13 19.27 6.77
CA SER A 54 4.97 18.09 6.64
C SER A 54 5.03 17.29 7.94
N GLU A 55 5.12 17.97 9.09
CA GLU A 55 5.10 17.31 10.41
C GLU A 55 3.76 16.62 10.66
N THR A 56 2.64 17.33 10.46
CA THR A 56 1.30 16.74 10.60
C THR A 56 1.07 15.59 9.62
N LEU A 57 1.54 15.70 8.38
CA LEU A 57 1.45 14.62 7.40
C LEU A 57 2.23 13.39 7.86
N GLN A 58 3.43 13.59 8.40
CA GLN A 58 4.28 12.51 8.89
C GLN A 58 3.66 11.80 10.11
N GLU A 59 3.05 12.54 11.03
CA GLU A 59 2.31 12.00 12.18
C GLU A 59 1.11 11.17 11.71
N ASN A 60 0.25 11.74 10.87
CA ASN A 60 -0.92 11.06 10.32
C ASN A 60 -0.53 9.80 9.53
N ALA A 61 0.54 9.85 8.74
CA ALA A 61 1.03 8.70 7.99
C ALA A 61 1.51 7.56 8.92
N SER A 62 2.13 7.91 10.06
CA SER A 62 2.51 6.94 11.09
C SER A 62 1.27 6.29 11.69
N GLU A 63 0.30 7.09 12.13
CA GLU A 63 -0.93 6.60 12.74
C GLU A 63 -1.72 5.68 11.81
N VAL A 64 -1.86 6.07 10.53
CA VAL A 64 -2.52 5.25 9.51
C VAL A 64 -1.78 3.93 9.30
N SER A 65 -0.45 3.95 9.28
CA SER A 65 0.36 2.73 9.10
C SER A 65 0.21 1.78 10.30
N GLU A 66 0.20 2.32 11.51
CA GLU A 66 0.00 1.57 12.76
C GLU A 66 -1.39 0.93 12.81
N LEU A 67 -2.44 1.72 12.55
CA LEU A 67 -3.82 1.24 12.49
C LEU A 67 -4.01 0.17 11.42
N ALA A 68 -3.47 0.41 10.22
CA ALA A 68 -3.56 -0.54 9.13
C ALA A 68 -2.86 -1.87 9.46
N TRP A 69 -1.72 -1.82 10.14
CA TRP A 69 -1.03 -3.03 10.62
C TRP A 69 -1.88 -3.77 11.66
N ILE A 70 -2.46 -3.07 12.64
CA ILE A 70 -3.35 -3.67 13.65
C ILE A 70 -4.57 -4.33 12.97
N CYS A 71 -5.28 -3.60 12.12
CA CYS A 71 -6.40 -4.12 11.34
C CYS A 71 -5.99 -5.34 10.50
N ALA A 72 -4.76 -5.33 9.97
CA ALA A 72 -4.23 -6.44 9.21
C ALA A 72 -4.06 -7.71 10.05
N GLN A 73 -3.60 -7.58 11.29
CA GLN A 73 -3.46 -8.70 12.24
C GLN A 73 -4.82 -9.19 12.76
N HIS A 74 -5.76 -8.29 13.09
CA HIS A 74 -7.10 -8.70 13.51
C HIS A 74 -7.84 -9.47 12.42
N ARG A 75 -7.74 -9.03 11.16
CA ARG A 75 -8.35 -9.74 10.02
C ARG A 75 -7.81 -11.15 9.88
N ARG A 76 -6.51 -11.33 10.10
CA ARG A 76 -5.88 -12.65 10.10
C ARG A 76 -6.40 -13.51 11.25
N ASN A 77 -6.42 -12.97 12.46
CA ASN A 77 -6.91 -13.68 13.64
C ASN A 77 -8.35 -14.18 13.44
N LEU A 78 -9.20 -13.36 12.82
CA LEU A 78 -10.55 -13.74 12.42
C LEU A 78 -10.56 -14.83 11.35
N SER A 79 -9.71 -14.72 10.31
CA SER A 79 -9.61 -15.73 9.25
C SER A 79 -9.18 -17.10 9.80
N ASP A 80 -8.21 -17.12 10.71
CA ASP A 80 -7.74 -18.35 11.37
C ASP A 80 -8.85 -18.98 12.25
N LEU A 81 -9.68 -18.15 12.91
CA LEU A 81 -10.84 -18.60 13.67
C LEU A 81 -11.94 -19.21 12.78
N ILE A 82 -12.29 -18.55 11.68
CA ILE A 82 -13.33 -19.01 10.74
C ILE A 82 -12.96 -20.38 10.14
N VAL A 83 -11.69 -20.55 9.75
CA VAL A 83 -11.19 -21.79 9.17
C VAL A 83 -11.02 -22.90 10.21
N SER A 84 -11.23 -22.61 11.50
CA SER A 84 -11.19 -23.58 12.61
C SER A 84 -9.93 -24.44 12.59
N LYS A 85 -8.75 -23.81 12.46
CA LYS A 85 -7.48 -24.53 12.54
C LYS A 85 -7.34 -25.20 13.91
N PRO A 86 -6.85 -26.45 13.98
CA PRO A 86 -6.80 -27.24 15.23
C PRO A 86 -5.97 -26.55 16.34
N GLU A 87 -5.03 -25.68 15.97
CA GLU A 87 -4.12 -24.98 16.89
C GLU A 87 -4.66 -23.65 17.44
N THR A 88 -5.79 -23.14 16.91
CA THR A 88 -6.34 -21.82 17.28
C THR A 88 -7.78 -21.94 17.74
N GLY A 89 -7.95 -22.25 19.03
CA GLY A 89 -9.25 -22.16 19.69
C GLY A 89 -9.72 -20.69 19.87
N PRO A 90 -11.02 -20.46 20.14
CA PRO A 90 -11.58 -19.14 20.37
C PRO A 90 -10.85 -18.35 21.47
N ALA A 91 -10.45 -19.03 22.56
CA ALA A 91 -9.74 -18.40 23.67
C ALA A 91 -8.37 -17.81 23.26
N MET A 92 -7.61 -18.52 22.42
CA MET A 92 -6.33 -18.05 21.90
C MET A 92 -6.51 -16.85 20.95
N CYS A 93 -7.58 -16.85 20.16
CA CYS A 93 -7.92 -15.73 19.29
C CYS A 93 -8.28 -14.49 20.11
N CYS A 94 -9.07 -14.63 21.19
CA CYS A 94 -9.35 -13.53 22.11
C CYS A 94 -8.08 -13.00 22.79
N GLN A 95 -7.19 -13.89 23.24
CA GLN A 95 -5.91 -13.47 23.83
C GLN A 95 -5.05 -12.69 22.83
N LYS A 96 -4.96 -13.15 21.58
CA LYS A 96 -4.26 -12.44 20.50
C LYS A 96 -4.90 -11.08 20.22
N ALA A 97 -6.23 -10.98 20.17
CA ALA A 97 -6.93 -9.72 19.96
C ALA A 97 -6.64 -8.72 21.08
N ASN A 98 -6.71 -9.16 22.34
CA ASN A 98 -6.37 -8.31 23.50
C ASN A 98 -4.91 -7.88 23.47
N ALA A 99 -3.99 -8.76 23.04
CA ALA A 99 -2.58 -8.39 22.89
C ALA A 99 -2.38 -7.32 21.80
N LEU A 100 -3.11 -7.42 20.68
CA LEU A 100 -3.06 -6.46 19.57
C LEU A 100 -3.57 -5.07 19.97
N GLU A 101 -4.63 -5.01 20.79
CA GLU A 101 -5.15 -3.74 21.32
C GLU A 101 -4.16 -3.02 22.25
N ASN A 102 -3.25 -3.76 22.87
CA ASN A 102 -2.25 -3.23 23.81
C ASN A 102 -0.86 -3.03 23.17
N VAL A 103 -0.75 -3.12 21.84
CA VAL A 103 0.54 -2.93 21.13
C VAL A 103 1.00 -1.49 21.25
N LYS A 104 2.31 -1.31 21.54
CA LYS A 104 2.97 -0.01 21.51
C LYS A 104 4.03 -0.01 20.43
N PHE A 105 3.91 0.91 19.48
CA PHE A 105 4.91 1.11 18.45
C PHE A 105 6.08 1.92 19.00
N VAL A 106 7.30 1.46 18.71
CA VAL A 106 8.54 2.10 19.16
C VAL A 106 9.45 2.25 17.96
N SER A 107 9.98 3.46 17.76
CA SER A 107 10.96 3.71 16.69
C SER A 107 12.19 2.81 16.88
N ALA A 108 12.69 2.20 15.81
CA ALA A 108 13.78 1.23 15.88
C ALA A 108 15.06 1.74 16.58
N TYR A 109 15.37 3.04 16.45
CA TYR A 109 16.51 3.66 17.12
C TYR A 109 16.32 3.87 18.63
N LYS A 110 15.08 3.82 19.14
CA LYS A 110 14.73 3.87 20.57
C LYS A 110 14.58 2.48 21.19
N ALA A 111 14.61 1.42 20.38
CA ALA A 111 14.43 0.06 20.85
C ALA A 111 15.64 -0.38 21.71
N LYS A 112 15.37 -0.72 22.97
CA LYS A 112 16.38 -1.26 23.89
C LYS A 112 16.88 -2.62 23.33
N GLY A 113 18.13 -2.68 22.92
CA GLY A 113 18.78 -3.91 22.44
C GLY A 113 19.32 -3.86 21.01
N LEU A 114 18.93 -2.88 20.18
CA LEU A 114 19.53 -2.67 18.86
C LEU A 114 20.57 -1.55 18.90
N LYS A 115 21.78 -1.83 18.40
CA LYS A 115 22.77 -0.78 18.13
C LYS A 115 22.31 0.02 16.91
N TYR A 116 22.49 1.34 16.96
CA TYR A 116 22.11 2.25 15.87
C TYR A 116 22.69 1.85 14.50
N GLN A 117 23.92 1.33 14.48
CA GLN A 117 24.56 0.83 13.25
C GLN A 117 23.79 -0.33 12.60
N HIS A 118 23.21 -1.23 13.41
CA HIS A 118 22.40 -2.34 12.88
C HIS A 118 21.08 -1.83 12.30
N VAL A 119 20.47 -0.82 12.94
CA VAL A 119 19.25 -0.19 12.41
C VAL A 119 19.51 0.37 11.01
N LEU A 120 20.59 1.12 10.83
CA LEU A 120 20.97 1.66 9.52
C LEU A 120 21.23 0.55 8.48
N ALA A 121 21.96 -0.50 8.88
CA ALA A 121 22.24 -1.63 7.98
C ALA A 121 20.95 -2.35 7.54
N TYR A 122 20.01 -2.59 8.46
CA TYR A 122 18.72 -3.20 8.14
C TYR A 122 17.85 -2.29 7.28
N THR A 123 17.82 -0.98 7.55
CA THR A 123 17.11 -0.02 6.71
C THR A 123 17.63 -0.03 5.28
N ASN A 124 18.95 -0.05 5.09
CA ASN A 124 19.54 -0.13 3.75
C ASN A 124 19.21 -1.46 3.06
N LEU A 125 19.26 -2.57 3.79
CA LEU A 125 18.88 -3.87 3.26
C LEU A 125 17.41 -3.91 2.84
N PHE A 126 16.49 -3.41 3.68
CA PHE A 126 15.06 -3.38 3.36
C PHE A 126 14.77 -2.43 2.20
N ASN A 127 15.42 -1.28 2.12
CA ASN A 127 15.29 -0.38 0.97
C ASN A 127 15.77 -1.04 -0.32
N TYR A 128 16.87 -1.79 -0.27
CA TYR A 128 17.35 -2.56 -1.42
C TYR A 128 16.34 -3.64 -1.83
N LEU A 129 15.86 -4.46 -0.87
CA LEU A 129 14.87 -5.51 -1.11
C LEU A 129 13.55 -4.95 -1.65
N HIS A 130 13.08 -3.83 -1.12
CA HIS A 130 11.89 -3.13 -1.58
C HIS A 130 12.05 -2.65 -3.04
N GLY A 131 13.24 -2.18 -3.41
CA GLY A 131 13.57 -1.77 -4.77
C GLY A 131 13.81 -2.91 -5.77
N SER A 132 14.02 -4.14 -5.29
CA SER A 132 14.37 -5.30 -6.12
C SER A 132 13.37 -6.46 -5.99
N PRO A 133 12.16 -6.37 -6.58
CA PRO A 133 11.15 -7.43 -6.49
C PRO A 133 11.62 -8.77 -7.09
N ASN A 134 12.51 -8.74 -8.10
CA ASN A 134 13.02 -9.96 -8.73
C ASN A 134 13.88 -10.81 -7.77
N LEU A 135 14.76 -10.17 -6.99
CA LEU A 135 15.54 -10.86 -5.96
C LEU A 135 14.62 -11.47 -4.90
N LEU A 136 13.60 -10.73 -4.47
CA LEU A 136 12.65 -11.21 -3.48
C LEU A 136 11.82 -12.41 -4.00
N ALA A 137 11.46 -12.40 -5.29
CA ALA A 137 10.79 -13.52 -5.96
C ALA A 137 11.68 -14.78 -5.94
N GLN A 138 12.96 -14.64 -6.29
CA GLN A 138 13.92 -15.76 -6.26
C GLN A 138 14.14 -16.31 -4.85
N CYS A 139 14.26 -15.42 -3.86
CA CYS A 139 14.37 -15.80 -2.44
C CYS A 139 13.15 -16.59 -1.97
N LEU A 140 11.95 -16.13 -2.31
CA LEU A 140 10.70 -16.80 -1.96
C LEU A 140 10.56 -18.17 -2.65
N ALA A 141 10.83 -18.24 -3.95
CA ALA A 141 10.79 -19.48 -4.71
C ALA A 141 11.80 -20.51 -4.19
N THR A 142 13.01 -20.06 -3.84
CA THR A 142 14.04 -20.92 -3.22
C THR A 142 13.61 -21.38 -1.82
N GLY A 143 12.99 -20.49 -1.05
CA GLY A 143 12.41 -20.82 0.26
C GLY A 143 11.36 -21.93 0.19
N ASP A 144 10.58 -21.96 -0.87
CA ASP A 144 9.57 -23.01 -1.09
C ASP A 144 10.17 -24.34 -1.52
N GLN A 145 11.23 -24.30 -2.31
CA GLN A 145 12.01 -25.49 -2.60
C GLN A 145 12.61 -26.06 -1.30
N LEU A 146 13.10 -25.20 -0.40
CA LEU A 146 13.66 -25.60 0.88
C LEU A 146 12.59 -26.06 1.88
N SER A 147 11.37 -25.54 1.81
CA SER A 147 10.25 -25.98 2.65
C SER A 147 9.83 -27.43 2.42
N ARG A 148 10.14 -27.99 1.25
CA ARG A 148 9.97 -29.43 1.02
C ARG A 148 10.93 -30.29 1.85
N ASN A 149 12.04 -29.72 2.34
CA ASN A 149 13.15 -30.46 2.93
C ASN A 149 13.48 -30.06 4.39
N VAL A 150 13.40 -28.78 4.75
CA VAL A 150 13.95 -28.23 6.01
C VAL A 150 12.97 -27.29 6.74
N LEU A 151 12.16 -26.51 6.02
CA LEU A 151 11.26 -25.52 6.64
C LEU A 151 9.82 -26.03 6.71
N SER A 152 9.19 -25.94 7.88
CA SER A 152 7.75 -26.19 8.04
C SER A 152 6.94 -25.20 7.21
N SER A 153 5.81 -25.66 6.63
CA SER A 153 4.89 -24.84 5.82
C SER A 153 4.40 -23.55 6.53
N ASP A 154 4.29 -23.58 7.86
CA ASP A 154 3.91 -22.40 8.65
C ASP A 154 4.96 -21.28 8.66
N GLN A 155 6.25 -21.64 8.57
CA GLN A 155 7.34 -20.66 8.54
C GLN A 155 7.35 -19.87 7.23
N THR A 156 7.09 -20.53 6.10
CA THR A 156 7.05 -19.85 4.80
C THR A 156 5.85 -18.90 4.74
N ILE A 157 4.70 -19.28 5.30
CA ILE A 157 3.52 -18.41 5.45
C ILE A 157 3.89 -17.17 6.28
N THR A 158 4.55 -17.37 7.42
CA THR A 158 4.98 -16.27 8.30
C THR A 158 5.96 -15.32 7.61
N ILE A 159 6.94 -15.85 6.87
CA ILE A 159 7.89 -15.04 6.08
C ILE A 159 7.15 -14.20 5.03
N THR A 160 6.23 -14.81 4.29
CA THR A 160 5.44 -14.10 3.27
C THR A 160 4.62 -12.97 3.88
N GLN A 161 4.04 -13.21 5.05
CA GLN A 161 3.27 -12.20 5.76
C GLN A 161 4.15 -11.09 6.34
N ALA A 162 5.34 -11.42 6.83
CA ALA A 162 6.31 -10.43 7.29
C ALA A 162 6.76 -9.52 6.15
N ILE A 163 6.93 -10.06 4.94
CA ILE A 163 7.23 -9.29 3.73
C ILE A 163 6.06 -8.38 3.36
N VAL A 164 4.84 -8.92 3.27
CA VAL A 164 3.66 -8.11 2.86
C VAL A 164 3.32 -7.03 3.89
N SER A 165 3.36 -7.36 5.18
CA SER A 165 2.98 -6.42 6.25
C SER A 165 4.11 -5.48 6.66
N GLY A 166 5.37 -5.94 6.62
CA GLY A 166 6.53 -5.18 7.07
C GLY A 166 7.24 -4.42 5.94
N LEU A 167 7.44 -5.02 4.77
CA LEU A 167 8.16 -4.39 3.67
C LEU A 167 7.25 -3.57 2.76
N TYR A 168 6.05 -4.08 2.48
CA TYR A 168 5.07 -3.43 1.59
C TYR A 168 3.91 -2.77 2.35
N GLY A 169 4.05 -2.57 3.67
CA GLY A 169 3.12 -1.77 4.47
C GLY A 169 1.65 -2.20 4.39
N ASN A 170 1.36 -3.50 4.19
CA ASN A 170 0.01 -4.01 3.95
C ASN A 170 -0.70 -3.46 2.69
N ALA A 171 0.05 -2.93 1.73
CA ALA A 171 -0.45 -2.40 0.47
C ALA A 171 -1.41 -1.19 0.62
N ILE A 172 -1.13 -0.33 1.61
CA ILE A 172 -1.91 0.91 1.85
C ILE A 172 -1.69 1.91 0.71
N HIS A 173 -0.44 2.04 0.23
CA HIS A 173 -0.11 2.96 -0.84
C HIS A 173 -0.20 2.26 -2.21
N SER A 174 -0.66 2.99 -3.22
CA SER A 174 -0.74 2.50 -4.60
C SER A 174 0.62 2.02 -5.14
N LYS A 175 1.72 2.62 -4.69
CA LYS A 175 3.08 2.21 -5.05
C LYS A 175 3.45 0.83 -4.50
N ASP A 176 2.99 0.52 -3.28
CA ASP A 176 3.21 -0.79 -2.66
C ASP A 176 2.44 -1.88 -3.41
N ILE A 177 1.22 -1.55 -3.87
CA ILE A 177 0.43 -2.43 -4.75
C ILE A 177 1.17 -2.69 -6.07
N GLU A 178 1.71 -1.65 -6.70
CA GLU A 178 2.48 -1.80 -7.95
C GLU A 178 3.69 -2.71 -7.78
N LEU A 179 4.43 -2.56 -6.68
CA LEU A 179 5.59 -3.41 -6.38
C LEU A 179 5.19 -4.85 -6.05
N LEU A 180 4.10 -5.06 -5.32
CA LEU A 180 3.55 -6.39 -5.07
C LEU A 180 3.09 -7.07 -6.36
N LEU A 181 2.48 -6.34 -7.29
CA LEU A 181 2.10 -6.86 -8.60
C LEU A 181 3.33 -7.20 -9.45
N LYS A 182 4.39 -6.39 -9.42
CA LYS A 182 5.67 -6.72 -10.06
C LYS A 182 6.27 -7.98 -9.44
N LEU A 183 6.31 -8.09 -8.12
CA LEU A 183 6.77 -9.29 -7.41
C LEU A 183 5.96 -10.53 -7.83
N LEU A 184 4.63 -10.41 -7.91
CA LEU A 184 3.74 -11.47 -8.33
C LEU A 184 4.01 -11.90 -9.78
N LYS A 185 4.29 -10.94 -10.67
CA LYS A 185 4.69 -11.22 -12.06
C LYS A 185 5.99 -12.02 -12.13
N GLU A 186 7.03 -11.61 -11.41
CA GLU A 186 8.30 -12.35 -11.39
C GLU A 186 8.11 -13.77 -10.82
N LEU A 187 7.24 -13.94 -9.82
CA LEU A 187 6.88 -15.27 -9.30
C LEU A 187 6.13 -16.13 -10.32
N ILE A 188 5.33 -15.56 -11.22
CA ILE A 188 4.71 -16.33 -12.31
C ILE A 188 5.79 -16.92 -13.21
N ASP A 189 6.78 -16.11 -13.60
CA ASP A 189 7.85 -16.53 -14.51
C ASP A 189 8.76 -17.59 -13.86
N ILE A 190 8.99 -17.51 -12.54
CA ILE A 190 9.85 -18.44 -11.80
C ILE A 190 9.12 -19.73 -11.36
N GLU A 191 7.88 -19.62 -10.91
CA GLU A 191 7.15 -20.74 -10.29
C GLU A 191 6.11 -21.36 -11.21
N ILE A 192 5.31 -20.57 -11.93
CA ILE A 192 4.14 -21.06 -12.67
C ILE A 192 4.49 -21.48 -14.10
N VAL A 193 5.20 -20.64 -14.86
CA VAL A 193 5.58 -20.92 -16.25
C VAL A 193 6.36 -22.23 -16.39
N PRO A 194 7.38 -22.54 -15.55
CA PRO A 194 8.11 -23.79 -15.65
C PRO A 194 7.40 -25.00 -15.00
N SER A 195 6.19 -24.82 -14.47
CA SER A 195 5.47 -25.90 -13.79
C SER A 195 4.71 -26.80 -14.75
N GLU A 196 4.90 -28.12 -14.60
CA GLU A 196 4.13 -29.14 -15.31
C GLU A 196 2.66 -29.20 -14.85
N VAL A 197 2.35 -28.69 -13.65
CA VAL A 197 1.00 -28.77 -13.05
C VAL A 197 0.59 -27.43 -12.45
N PRO A 198 0.35 -26.39 -13.27
CA PRO A 198 0.07 -25.03 -12.81
C PRO A 198 -1.20 -24.96 -11.94
N ARG A 199 -2.22 -25.80 -12.22
CA ARG A 199 -3.45 -25.86 -11.41
C ARG A 199 -3.20 -26.20 -9.95
N ARG A 200 -2.18 -27.03 -9.66
CA ARG A 200 -1.83 -27.40 -8.29
C ARG A 200 -1.16 -26.23 -7.56
N MET A 201 -0.38 -25.42 -8.28
CA MET A 201 0.32 -24.24 -7.74
C MET A 201 -0.60 -23.06 -7.44
N LEU A 202 -1.80 -23.05 -8.01
CA LEU A 202 -2.82 -22.04 -7.69
C LEU A 202 -3.62 -22.38 -6.42
N ARG A 203 -3.43 -23.56 -5.82
CA ARG A 203 -4.10 -23.89 -4.56
C ARG A 203 -3.54 -23.03 -3.43
N ALA A 204 -4.43 -22.61 -2.53
CA ALA A 204 -4.07 -21.77 -1.39
C ALA A 204 -2.92 -22.40 -0.59
N GLY A 205 -1.88 -21.62 -0.33
CA GLY A 205 -0.72 -22.06 0.47
C GLY A 205 0.27 -22.98 -0.26
N SER A 206 0.08 -23.31 -1.53
CA SER A 206 0.92 -24.31 -2.22
C SER A 206 2.29 -23.81 -2.67
N CYS A 207 2.42 -22.52 -3.00
CA CYS A 207 3.69 -21.87 -3.35
C CYS A 207 3.69 -20.38 -2.95
N ALA A 208 4.77 -19.66 -3.23
CA ALA A 208 4.96 -18.27 -2.85
C ALA A 208 4.00 -17.37 -3.61
N PHE A 209 3.82 -17.62 -4.91
CA PHE A 209 2.80 -16.96 -5.71
C PHE A 209 1.43 -17.08 -5.05
N ALA A 210 0.97 -18.30 -4.72
CA ALA A 210 -0.38 -18.51 -4.19
C ALA A 210 -0.60 -17.82 -2.84
N ARG A 211 0.43 -17.82 -1.97
CA ARG A 211 0.37 -17.14 -0.67
C ARG A 211 0.35 -15.62 -0.83
N LEU A 212 1.22 -15.08 -1.68
CA LEU A 212 1.28 -13.65 -1.95
C LEU A 212 -0.01 -13.15 -2.61
N TYR A 213 -0.53 -13.89 -3.60
CA TYR A 213 -1.79 -13.60 -4.28
C TYR A 213 -2.96 -13.59 -3.30
N HIS A 214 -3.05 -14.60 -2.43
CA HIS A 214 -4.08 -14.65 -1.40
C HIS A 214 -3.99 -13.45 -0.44
N CYS A 215 -2.78 -13.10 0.01
CA CYS A 215 -2.55 -11.92 0.84
C CYS A 215 -2.98 -10.63 0.13
N LEU A 216 -2.67 -10.48 -1.16
CA LEU A 216 -3.03 -9.29 -1.92
C LEU A 216 -4.55 -9.16 -2.10
N HIS A 217 -5.22 -10.23 -2.54
CA HIS A 217 -6.67 -10.23 -2.75
C HIS A 217 -7.45 -9.89 -1.47
N GLU A 218 -7.00 -10.38 -0.31
CA GLU A 218 -7.60 -10.05 0.99
C GLU A 218 -7.48 -8.57 1.40
N ARG A 219 -6.55 -7.83 0.78
CA ARG A 219 -6.23 -6.44 1.09
C ARG A 219 -6.84 -5.46 0.09
N ILE A 220 -7.12 -5.88 -1.14
CA ILE A 220 -7.75 -5.03 -2.15
C ILE A 220 -9.23 -4.80 -1.78
N PHE A 221 -9.52 -3.60 -1.25
CA PHE A 221 -10.88 -3.21 -0.87
C PHE A 221 -11.81 -3.12 -2.09
N SER A 222 -11.32 -2.63 -3.22
CA SER A 222 -12.11 -2.47 -4.45
C SER A 222 -12.68 -3.79 -4.98
N ALA A 223 -11.93 -4.89 -4.85
CA ALA A 223 -12.40 -6.22 -5.23
C ALA A 223 -13.53 -6.71 -4.32
N LYS A 224 -13.43 -6.46 -3.01
CA LYS A 224 -14.48 -6.78 -2.04
C LYS A 224 -15.75 -5.97 -2.31
N LEU A 225 -15.61 -4.66 -2.54
CA LEU A 225 -16.74 -3.80 -2.89
C LEU A 225 -17.43 -4.27 -4.17
N PHE A 226 -16.64 -4.60 -5.20
CA PHE A 226 -17.16 -5.16 -6.45
C PHE A 226 -17.90 -6.47 -6.23
N LEU A 227 -17.31 -7.42 -5.51
CA LEU A 227 -17.93 -8.71 -5.21
C LEU A 227 -19.21 -8.54 -4.39
N THR A 228 -19.21 -7.66 -3.40
CA THR A 228 -20.41 -7.34 -2.62
C THR A 228 -21.48 -6.77 -3.53
N ALA A 229 -21.19 -5.78 -4.38
CA ALA A 229 -22.18 -5.22 -5.29
C ALA A 229 -22.71 -6.25 -6.30
N ALA A 230 -21.83 -7.07 -6.88
CA ALA A 230 -22.20 -8.05 -7.91
C ALA A 230 -22.97 -9.26 -7.35
N LEU A 231 -22.65 -9.69 -6.13
CA LEU A 231 -23.26 -10.89 -5.52
C LEU A 231 -24.38 -10.57 -4.54
N HIS A 232 -24.54 -9.31 -4.11
CA HIS A 232 -25.58 -8.95 -3.13
C HIS A 232 -26.98 -9.33 -3.62
N GLU A 233 -27.37 -8.92 -4.83
CA GLU A 233 -28.69 -9.23 -5.36
C GLU A 233 -28.92 -10.73 -5.60
N PRO A 234 -28.00 -11.49 -6.25
CA PRO A 234 -28.13 -12.94 -6.37
C PRO A 234 -28.23 -13.67 -5.03
N ILE A 235 -27.39 -13.30 -4.04
CA ILE A 235 -27.42 -13.91 -2.70
C ILE A 235 -28.75 -13.60 -2.01
N MET A 236 -29.22 -12.35 -2.07
CA MET A 236 -30.49 -11.97 -1.45
C MET A 236 -31.68 -12.68 -2.09
N LYS A 237 -31.70 -12.89 -3.41
CA LYS A 237 -32.75 -13.66 -4.08
C LYS A 237 -32.81 -15.10 -3.56
N VAL A 238 -31.67 -15.78 -3.49
CA VAL A 238 -31.59 -17.16 -2.96
C VAL A 238 -32.02 -17.24 -1.49
N LEU A 239 -31.72 -16.21 -0.67
CA LEU A 239 -32.10 -16.20 0.74
C LEU A 239 -33.59 -15.87 0.98
N VAL A 240 -34.25 -15.20 0.04
CA VAL A 240 -35.67 -14.82 0.15
C VAL A 240 -36.59 -15.86 -0.50
N GLU A 241 -36.10 -16.58 -1.52
CA GLU A 241 -36.85 -17.64 -2.20
C GLU A 241 -36.77 -18.96 -1.40
N ASP A 242 -37.74 -19.19 -0.51
CA ASP A 242 -37.88 -20.42 0.30
C ASP A 242 -38.12 -21.71 -0.52
N GLU A 243 -38.35 -21.61 -1.84
CA GLU A 243 -38.75 -22.74 -2.69
C GLU A 243 -37.60 -23.45 -3.42
N PHE A 244 -36.37 -22.93 -3.38
CA PHE A 244 -35.22 -23.57 -4.06
C PHE A 244 -34.50 -24.59 -3.16
N THR A 245 -34.87 -25.86 -3.31
CA THR A 245 -34.04 -26.96 -2.79
C THR A 245 -32.84 -27.17 -3.73
N LEU A 246 -31.66 -26.67 -3.33
CA LEU A 246 -30.39 -26.82 -4.07
C LEU A 246 -29.78 -28.24 -3.93
N GLU A 247 -30.59 -29.24 -3.60
CA GLU A 247 -30.13 -30.60 -3.36
C GLU A 247 -30.05 -31.40 -4.67
N ILE A 248 -28.83 -31.64 -5.13
CA ILE A 248 -28.54 -32.33 -6.40
C ILE A 248 -28.35 -33.83 -6.17
N ASP A 249 -28.16 -34.26 -4.91
CA ASP A 249 -27.91 -35.66 -4.56
C ASP A 249 -29.22 -36.47 -4.52
N PRO A 250 -29.46 -37.40 -5.47
CA PRO A 250 -30.72 -38.15 -5.55
C PRO A 250 -31.00 -39.00 -4.30
N ALA A 251 -29.98 -39.35 -3.51
CA ALA A 251 -30.17 -40.08 -2.26
C ALA A 251 -30.84 -39.22 -1.16
N LYS A 252 -30.56 -37.92 -1.16
CA LYS A 252 -31.03 -36.98 -0.12
C LYS A 252 -32.31 -36.24 -0.52
N VAL A 253 -32.54 -36.04 -1.82
CA VAL A 253 -33.78 -35.47 -2.38
C VAL A 253 -35.02 -36.25 -1.90
N SER A 254 -34.93 -37.58 -1.79
CA SER A 254 -36.02 -38.45 -1.29
C SER A 254 -36.44 -38.20 0.16
N ILE A 255 -35.56 -37.63 0.99
CA ILE A 255 -35.78 -37.40 2.42
C ILE A 255 -36.54 -36.08 2.63
N ASN A 256 -36.34 -35.12 1.73
CA ASN A 256 -36.88 -33.77 1.79
C ASN A 256 -38.29 -33.62 1.18
N TYR A 257 -38.85 -34.65 0.54
CA TYR A 257 -40.26 -34.63 0.15
C TYR A 257 -41.19 -34.73 1.37
N PRO A 258 -42.28 -33.93 1.42
CA PRO A 258 -43.30 -34.07 2.45
C PRO A 258 -43.89 -35.49 2.45
N LEU A 259 -44.22 -36.03 3.64
CA LEU A 259 -44.70 -37.42 3.82
C LEU A 259 -45.86 -37.82 2.89
N LYS A 260 -46.66 -36.86 2.42
CA LYS A 260 -47.78 -37.08 1.49
C LYS A 260 -47.35 -37.43 0.06
N GLU A 261 -46.15 -37.05 -0.37
CA GLU A 261 -45.61 -37.36 -1.70
C GLU A 261 -44.73 -38.63 -1.69
N ARG A 262 -44.22 -39.02 -0.52
CA ARG A 262 -43.46 -40.26 -0.33
C ARG A 262 -44.31 -41.53 -0.49
N LEU A 263 -45.65 -41.40 -0.40
CA LEU A 263 -46.62 -42.50 -0.48
C LEU A 263 -47.18 -42.75 -1.89
N LYS A 264 -46.74 -42.01 -2.93
CA LYS A 264 -47.17 -42.21 -4.33
C LYS A 264 -46.17 -43.01 -5.18
N LYS A 265 -45.41 -43.90 -4.56
CA LYS A 265 -44.64 -44.94 -5.26
C LYS A 265 -45.14 -46.31 -4.85
#